data_AF-A0A3M7PF35-F1
#
_entry.id   AF-A0A3M7PF35-F1
#
_cell.length_a   1.000
_cell.length_b   1.000
_cell.length_c   1.000
_cell.angle_alpha   90.00
_cell.angle_beta   90.00
_cell.angle_gamma   90.00
#
_symmetry.space_group_name_H-M   'P 1'
#
loop_
_entity.id
_entity.type
_entity.pdbx_description
1 polymer ?
#
loop_
_entity_poly.entity_id
_entity_poly.type
_entity_poly.pdbx_seq_one_letter_code
_entity_poly.pdbx_strand_id
1 'polypeptide(L)'
;MRHRKSGRHFNRTSAHRQAMFKNMAVSLFEHEIIKTTLPKAKELRRVAEPLITLAKEDSVANRRLAFARTRSKEAVGKLFSDLGPRYQA
;
A
#
# COMPACT_ATOMS: atom_id res chain seq x y z
N MET A 1 -25.78 -11.57 5.17
CA MET A 1 -24.46 -11.23 4.58
C MET A 1 -24.43 -11.69 3.14
N ARG A 2 -23.88 -10.91 2.19
CA ARG A 2 -23.69 -11.40 0.81
C ARG A 2 -22.55 -12.42 0.81
N HIS A 3 -22.82 -13.67 0.40
CA HIS A 3 -21.80 -14.73 0.36
C HIS A 3 -20.58 -14.29 -0.47
N ARG A 4 -19.38 -14.59 0.04
CA ARG A 4 -18.07 -14.31 -0.59
C ARG A 4 -17.77 -12.84 -0.89
N LYS A 5 -18.57 -11.87 -0.39
CA LYS A 5 -18.20 -10.45 -0.43
C LYS A 5 -17.42 -10.09 0.83
N SER A 6 -16.13 -9.77 0.65
CA SER A 6 -15.26 -9.28 1.71
C SER A 6 -14.87 -7.81 1.48
N GLY A 7 -14.56 -7.11 2.57
CA GLY A 7 -14.12 -5.72 2.55
C GLY A 7 -15.25 -4.69 2.35
N ARG A 8 -14.88 -3.42 2.43
CA ARG A 8 -15.79 -2.27 2.35
C ARG A 8 -15.79 -1.63 0.96
N HIS A 9 -16.97 -1.28 0.45
CA HIS A 9 -17.13 -0.69 -0.90
C HIS A 9 -16.87 0.83 -0.96
N PHE A 10 -17.03 1.56 0.16
CA PHE A 10 -16.85 3.02 0.26
C PHE A 10 -17.65 3.84 -0.77
N ASN A 11 -18.82 3.34 -1.21
CA ASN A 11 -19.63 3.96 -2.26
C ASN A 11 -18.84 4.27 -3.53
N ARG A 12 -17.89 3.39 -3.89
CA ARG A 12 -17.01 3.53 -5.05
C ARG A 12 -17.00 2.27 -5.91
N THR A 13 -16.80 2.46 -7.21
CA THR A 13 -16.52 1.37 -8.14
C THR A 13 -15.19 0.69 -7.79
N SER A 14 -14.97 -0.52 -8.33
CA SER A 14 -13.74 -1.27 -8.04
C SER A 14 -12.48 -0.52 -8.48
N ALA A 15 -12.50 0.05 -9.69
CA ALA A 15 -11.38 0.81 -10.25
C ALA A 15 -11.03 2.03 -9.39
N HIS A 16 -12.03 2.84 -9.01
CA HIS A 16 -11.79 4.00 -8.16
C HIS A 16 -11.28 3.59 -6.77
N ARG A 17 -11.82 2.52 -6.17
CA ARG A 17 -11.34 2.03 -4.88
C ARG A 17 -9.87 1.58 -4.94
N GLN A 18 -9.47 0.90 -6.02
CA GLN A 18 -8.07 0.50 -6.24
C GLN A 18 -7.15 1.72 -6.38
N ALA A 19 -7.54 2.71 -7.20
CA ALA A 19 -6.77 3.95 -7.37
C ALA A 19 -6.66 4.74 -6.05
N MET A 20 -7.75 4.84 -5.29
CA MET A 20 -7.77 5.52 -3.99
C MET A 20 -6.77 4.89 -3.02
N PHE A 21 -6.79 3.56 -2.85
CA PHE A 21 -5.86 2.89 -1.93
C PHE A 21 -4.42 2.92 -2.42
N LYS A 22 -4.19 2.85 -3.73
CA LYS A 22 -2.87 3.06 -4.32
C LYS A 22 -2.30 4.42 -3.95
N ASN A 23 -3.07 5.49 -4.14
CA ASN A 23 -2.63 6.85 -3.80
C ASN A 23 -2.40 7.00 -2.29
N MET A 24 -3.30 6.45 -1.46
CA MET A 24 -3.13 6.48 0.00
C MET A 24 -1.88 5.73 0.47
N ALA A 25 -1.54 4.60 -0.15
CA ALA A 25 -0.33 3.84 0.17
C ALA A 25 0.94 4.63 -0.21
N VAL A 26 0.95 5.27 -1.39
CA VAL A 26 2.04 6.14 -1.83
C VAL A 26 2.25 7.29 -0.85
N SER A 27 1.19 8.03 -0.51
CA SER A 27 1.27 9.13 0.46
C SER A 27 1.70 8.66 1.85
N LEU A 28 1.28 7.46 2.27
CA LEU A 28 1.72 6.88 3.55
C LEU A 28 3.23 6.60 3.55
N PHE A 29 3.80 6.08 2.47
CA PHE A 29 5.24 5.81 2.44
C PHE A 29 6.06 7.10 2.32
N GLU A 30 5.58 8.06 1.52
CA GLU A 30 6.25 9.36 1.35
C GLU A 30 6.27 10.17 2.66
N HIS A 31 5.14 10.25 3.36
CA HIS A 31 4.99 11.12 4.54
C HIS A 31 5.03 10.40 5.89
N GLU A 32 5.04 9.06 5.91
CA GLU A 32 5.00 8.18 7.10
C GLU A 32 3.74 8.29 7.97
N ILE A 33 2.99 9.39 7.88
CA ILE A 33 1.74 9.63 8.59
C ILE A 33 0.75 10.29 7.64
N ILE A 34 -0.48 9.78 7.62
CA ILE A 34 -1.60 10.39 6.88
C ILE A 34 -2.84 10.46 7.76
N LYS A 35 -3.64 11.51 7.58
CA LYS A 35 -4.96 11.64 8.22
C LYS A 35 -6.03 11.14 7.26
N THR A 36 -6.82 10.16 7.68
CA THR A 36 -7.93 9.62 6.89
C THR A 36 -9.06 9.12 7.80
N THR A 37 -10.14 8.62 7.21
CA THR A 37 -11.23 8.05 8.00
C THR A 37 -10.85 6.66 8.52
N LEU A 38 -11.25 6.35 9.75
CA LEU A 38 -11.04 5.03 10.37
C LEU A 38 -11.33 3.83 9.46
N PRO A 39 -12.46 3.76 8.73
CA PRO A 39 -12.73 2.63 7.85
C PRO A 39 -11.71 2.51 6.70
N LYS A 40 -11.24 3.64 6.13
CA LYS A 40 -10.23 3.63 5.07
C LYS A 40 -8.86 3.23 5.62
N ALA A 41 -8.49 3.71 6.80
CA ALA A 41 -7.24 3.33 7.46
C ALA A 41 -7.17 1.82 7.72
N LYS A 42 -8.26 1.23 8.25
CA LYS A 42 -8.33 -0.23 8.50
C LYS A 42 -8.18 -1.06 7.22
N GLU A 43 -8.77 -0.63 6.11
CA GLU A 43 -8.66 -1.34 4.82
C GLU A 43 -7.32 -1.08 4.12
N LEU A 44 -6.71 0.10 4.30
CA LEU A 44 -5.41 0.43 3.70
C LEU A 44 -4.31 -0.56 4.12
N ARG A 45 -4.40 -1.12 5.34
CA ARG A 45 -3.49 -2.15 5.84
C ARG A 45 -3.29 -3.30 4.85
N ARG A 46 -4.37 -3.73 4.18
CA ARG A 46 -4.35 -4.83 3.19
C ARG A 46 -3.53 -4.51 1.94
N VAL A 47 -3.26 -3.23 1.69
CA VAL A 47 -2.47 -2.75 0.54
C VAL A 47 -1.06 -2.38 0.99
N ALA A 48 -0.92 -1.67 2.11
CA ALA A 48 0.35 -1.16 2.60
C ALA A 48 1.25 -2.26 3.23
N GLU A 49 0.70 -3.14 4.06
CA GLU A 49 1.50 -4.17 4.76
C GLU A 49 2.20 -5.12 3.77
N PRO A 50 1.54 -5.66 2.71
CA PRO A 50 2.24 -6.51 1.75
C PRO A 50 3.36 -5.78 0.98
N LEU A 51 3.26 -4.46 0.79
CA LEU A 51 4.33 -3.67 0.16
C LEU A 51 5.54 -3.54 1.09
N ILE A 52 5.31 -3.37 2.40
CA ILE A 52 6.39 -3.39 3.40
C ILE A 52 7.03 -4.78 3.45
N THR A 53 6.24 -5.85 3.42
CA THR A 53 6.77 -7.23 3.38
C THR A 53 7.68 -7.47 2.17
N LEU A 54 7.27 -7.01 0.98
CA LEU A 54 8.11 -7.08 -0.22
C LEU A 54 9.43 -6.32 -0.08
N ALA A 55 9.44 -5.24 0.71
CA ALA A 55 10.59 -4.37 0.89
C ALA A 55 11.61 -4.90 1.89
N LYS A 56 11.25 -5.89 2.72
CA LYS A 56 12.17 -6.54 3.65
C LYS A 56 13.29 -7.30 2.92
N GLU A 57 12.99 -7.81 1.73
CA GLU A 57 13.94 -8.48 0.84
C GLU A 57 14.15 -7.63 -0.41
N ASP A 58 15.30 -6.98 -0.51
CA ASP A 58 15.61 -6.17 -1.67
C ASP A 58 16.01 -7.04 -2.87
N SER A 59 15.15 -7.06 -3.89
CA SER A 59 15.44 -7.66 -5.18
C SER A 59 14.85 -6.83 -6.31
N VAL A 60 15.46 -6.93 -7.49
CA VAL A 60 14.96 -6.25 -8.70
C VAL A 60 13.52 -6.68 -9.01
N ALA A 61 13.18 -7.94 -8.78
CA ALA A 61 11.83 -8.47 -8.95
C ALA A 61 10.83 -7.81 -7.98
N ASN A 62 11.18 -7.70 -6.69
CA ASN A 62 10.35 -7.07 -5.67
C ASN A 62 10.15 -5.58 -5.93
N ARG A 63 11.21 -4.86 -6.34
CA ARG A 63 11.13 -3.45 -6.73
C ARG A 63 10.20 -3.25 -7.94
N ARG A 64 10.27 -4.11 -8.96
CA ARG A 64 9.37 -4.09 -10.12
C ARG A 64 7.91 -4.35 -9.72
N LEU A 65 7.68 -5.31 -8.83
CA LEU A 65 6.34 -5.65 -8.33
C LEU A 65 5.75 -4.50 -7.50
N ALA A 66 6.54 -3.88 -6.63
CA ALA A 66 6.14 -2.72 -5.86
C ALA A 66 5.78 -1.55 -6.80
N PHE A 67 6.63 -1.25 -7.79
CA PHE A 67 6.36 -0.21 -8.78
C PHE A 67 5.10 -0.49 -9.61
N ALA A 68 4.85 -1.73 -10.00
CA ALA A 68 3.62 -2.08 -10.73
C ALA A 68 2.36 -1.74 -9.92
N ARG A 69 2.42 -1.88 -8.59
CA ARG A 69 1.32 -1.59 -7.65
C ARG A 69 1.20 -0.10 -7.29
N THR A 70 2.31 0.60 -7.07
CA THR A 70 2.32 2.01 -6.60
C THR A 70 2.45 3.03 -7.72
N ARG A 71 3.16 2.71 -8.80
CA ARG A 71 3.52 3.62 -9.91
C ARG A 71 4.19 4.94 -9.46
N SER A 72 4.81 4.95 -8.29
CA SER A 72 5.64 6.05 -7.79
C SER A 72 7.05 5.52 -7.59
N LYS A 73 8.05 6.17 -8.19
CA LYS A 73 9.46 5.77 -8.09
C LYS A 73 10.02 6.19 -6.74
N GLU A 74 9.59 7.35 -6.25
CA GLU A 74 9.97 8.00 -5.01
C GLU A 74 9.53 7.16 -3.82
N ALA A 75 8.26 6.74 -3.79
CA ALA A 75 7.73 5.86 -2.76
C ALA A 75 8.44 4.49 -2.76
N VAL A 76 8.74 3.93 -3.93
CA VAL A 76 9.48 2.65 -4.02
C VAL A 76 10.93 2.82 -3.55
N GLY A 77 11.57 3.94 -3.87
CA GLY A 77 12.91 4.27 -3.37
C GLY A 77 12.94 4.23 -1.84
N LYS A 78 12.10 5.05 -1.20
CA LYS A 78 11.99 5.13 0.26
C LYS A 78 11.56 3.83 0.92
N LEU A 79 10.64 3.11 0.29
CA LEU A 79 10.14 1.84 0.81
C LEU A 79 11.26 0.80 0.95
N PHE A 80 12.17 0.69 -0.03
CA PHE A 80 13.26 -0.30 -0.01
C PHE A 80 14.55 0.22 0.66
N SER A 81 14.80 1.54 0.66
CA SER A 81 15.99 2.10 1.31
C SER A 81 15.83 2.26 2.82
N ASP A 82 14.63 2.67 3.28
CA ASP A 82 14.44 3.13 4.65
C ASP A 82 13.48 2.20 5.40
N LEU A 83 12.26 2.01 4.86
CA LEU A 83 11.19 1.30 5.57
C LEU A 83 11.43 -0.21 5.65
N GLY A 84 11.87 -0.83 4.55
CA GLY A 84 12.19 -2.26 4.49
C GLY A 84 13.22 -2.67 5.55
N PRO A 85 14.42 -2.05 5.57
CA PRO A 85 15.43 -2.30 6.59
C PRO A 85 14.96 -1.99 8.01
N ARG A 86 14.20 -0.90 8.22
CA ARG A 86 13.66 -0.53 9.54
C ARG A 86 12.77 -1.61 10.16
N TYR A 87 12.08 -2.41 9.34
CA TYR A 87 11.16 -3.46 9.79
C TYR A 87 11.68 -4.89 9.53
N GLN A 88 13.00 -5.07 9.35
CA GLN A 88 13.63 -6.38 9.43
C GLN A 88 13.57 -6.87 10.88
N ALA A 89 12.81 -7.94 11.08
CA ALA A 89 12.65 -8.67 12.32
C ALA A 89 12.72 -10.15 11.98
#